data_AF-A0A956SNZ3-F1
#
_entry.id   AF-A0A956SNZ3-F1
#
_cell.length_a   1.000
_cell.length_b   1.000
_cell.length_c   1.000
_cell.angle_alpha   90.00
_cell.angle_beta   90.00
_cell.angle_gamma   90.00
#
_symmetry.space_group_name_H-M   'P 1'
#
loop_
_entity.id
_entity.type
_entity.pdbx_description
1 polymer ?
#
loop_
_entity_poly.entity_id
_entity_poly.type
_entity_poly.pdbx_seq_one_letter_code
_entity_poly.pdbx_strand_id
1 'polypeptide(L)'
;ADQANVALQSAVESLEKAVVEVNKTDLTYTIKSVGNILASEKDYTVESFNTLVAAFDAATAVYDNEEATQADADQANVALQSAVESLEKAVVEVNKTDLYDVI
;
A
#
# COMPACT_ATOMS: atom_id res chain seq x y z
N ALA A 1 33.92 -22.95 29.86
CA ALA A 1 32.85 -22.09 30.39
C ALA A 1 32.06 -21.45 29.25
N ASP A 2 32.09 -22.04 28.06
CA ASP A 2 31.93 -21.28 26.81
C ASP A 2 30.59 -21.55 26.11
N GLN A 3 29.87 -22.60 26.52
CA GLN A 3 28.56 -22.95 25.96
C GLN A 3 27.43 -22.05 26.47
N ALA A 4 27.53 -21.55 27.70
CA ALA A 4 26.53 -20.66 28.30
C ALA A 4 26.55 -19.27 27.66
N ASN A 5 27.73 -18.75 27.27
CA ASN A 5 27.85 -17.45 26.63
C ASN A 5 27.42 -17.46 25.16
N VAL A 6 27.71 -18.54 24.41
CA VAL A 6 27.26 -18.69 23.01
C VAL A 6 25.73 -18.79 22.93
N ALA A 7 25.10 -19.54 23.85
CA ALA A 7 23.65 -19.63 23.91
C ALA A 7 22.99 -18.28 24.27
N LEU A 8 23.62 -17.48 25.13
CA LEU A 8 23.15 -16.13 25.45
C LEU A 8 23.28 -15.19 24.25
N GLN A 9 24.39 -15.27 23.50
CA GLN A 9 24.62 -14.46 22.30
C GLN A 9 23.59 -14.75 21.21
N SER A 10 23.35 -16.03 20.90
CA SER A 10 22.33 -16.44 19.91
C SER A 10 20.90 -16.12 20.37
N ALA A 11 20.63 -16.16 21.68
CA ALA A 11 19.33 -15.75 22.21
C ALA A 11 19.11 -14.23 22.10
N VAL A 12 20.14 -13.42 22.35
CA VAL A 12 20.09 -11.95 22.15
C VAL A 12 19.94 -11.62 20.67
N GLU A 13 20.72 -12.23 19.77
CA GLU A 13 20.56 -12.06 18.32
C GLU A 13 19.17 -12.49 17.83
N SER A 14 18.62 -13.57 18.38
CA SER A 14 17.26 -14.03 18.03
C SER A 14 16.18 -13.11 18.60
N LEU A 15 16.37 -12.51 19.77
CA LEU A 15 15.45 -11.52 20.35
C LEU A 15 15.53 -10.18 19.61
N GLU A 16 16.71 -9.76 19.17
CA GLU A 16 16.92 -8.57 18.34
C GLU A 16 16.33 -8.78 16.93
N LYS A 17 16.48 -9.97 16.38
CA LYS A 17 15.87 -10.39 15.10
C LYS A 17 14.36 -10.62 15.18
N ALA A 18 13.85 -11.06 16.34
CA ALA A 18 12.41 -11.29 16.56
C ALA A 18 11.61 -10.01 16.87
N VAL A 19 12.26 -8.86 17.06
CA VAL A 19 11.61 -7.56 17.27
C VAL A 19 11.58 -6.70 15.99
N VAL A 20 12.27 -7.10 14.91
CA VAL A 20 12.38 -6.32 13.66
C VAL A 20 12.01 -7.16 12.44
N GLU A 21 11.04 -8.05 12.56
CA GLU A 21 10.36 -8.56 11.35
C GLU A 21 9.37 -7.49 10.92
N VAL A 22 9.64 -6.81 9.80
CA VAL A 22 8.76 -5.76 9.29
C VAL A 22 7.36 -6.33 9.08
N ASN A 23 6.39 -5.81 9.82
CA ASN A 23 5.01 -6.19 9.70
C ASN A 23 4.41 -5.52 8.46
N LYS A 24 4.51 -6.23 7.32
CA LYS A 24 3.95 -5.79 6.03
C LYS A 24 2.48 -6.18 5.84
N THR A 25 1.79 -6.63 6.89
CA THR A 25 0.40 -7.12 6.77
C THR A 25 -0.55 -6.03 6.29
N ASP A 26 -0.44 -4.83 6.87
CA ASP A 26 -1.27 -3.69 6.50
C ASP A 26 -0.97 -3.22 5.07
N LEU A 27 0.31 -3.12 4.72
CA LEU A 27 0.75 -2.80 3.36
C LEU A 27 0.20 -3.83 2.34
N THR A 28 0.24 -5.13 2.68
CA THR A 28 -0.30 -6.21 1.84
C THR A 28 -1.81 -6.05 1.62
N TYR A 29 -2.56 -5.70 2.66
CA TYR A 29 -4.01 -5.48 2.55
C TYR A 29 -4.31 -4.29 1.64
N THR A 30 -3.59 -3.18 1.82
CA THR A 30 -3.76 -1.97 1.01
C THR A 30 -3.40 -2.23 -0.46
N ILE A 31 -2.28 -2.90 -0.75
CA ILE A 31 -1.88 -3.31 -2.12
C ILE A 31 -3.00 -4.15 -2.76
N LYS A 32 -3.53 -5.16 -2.07
CA LYS A 32 -4.65 -5.97 -2.59
C LYS A 32 -5.90 -5.15 -2.85
N SER A 33 -6.23 -4.21 -1.97
CA SER A 33 -7.38 -3.31 -2.13
C SER A 33 -7.22 -2.45 -3.39
N VAL A 34 -6.06 -1.80 -3.53
CA VAL A 34 -5.74 -0.95 -4.69
C VAL A 34 -5.73 -1.74 -5.99
N GLY A 35 -5.26 -2.98 -6.00
CA GLY A 35 -5.32 -3.85 -7.18
C GLY A 35 -6.73 -3.99 -7.77
N ASN A 36 -7.78 -3.92 -6.95
CA ASN A 36 -9.17 -3.93 -7.46
C ASN A 36 -9.57 -2.58 -8.08
N ILE A 37 -9.08 -1.47 -7.52
CA ILE A 37 -9.33 -0.12 -8.04
C ILE A 37 -8.66 0.06 -9.41
N LEU A 38 -7.48 -0.54 -9.60
CA LEU A 38 -6.79 -0.53 -10.89
C LEU A 38 -7.61 -1.15 -12.03
N ALA A 39 -8.50 -2.10 -11.72
CA ALA A 39 -9.43 -2.67 -12.71
C ALA A 39 -10.53 -1.68 -13.16
N SER A 40 -10.70 -0.58 -12.44
CA SER A 40 -11.68 0.49 -12.67
C SER A 40 -11.06 1.79 -13.19
N GLU A 41 -9.88 1.74 -13.83
CA GLU A 41 -9.16 2.90 -14.39
C GLU A 41 -10.05 3.91 -15.11
N LYS A 42 -10.91 3.43 -16.00
CA LYS A 42 -11.84 4.24 -16.81
C LYS A 42 -12.84 5.07 -15.97
N ASP A 43 -13.03 4.74 -14.71
CA ASP A 43 -13.96 5.43 -13.81
C ASP A 43 -13.31 6.65 -13.13
N TYR A 44 -12.00 6.85 -13.33
CA TYR A 44 -11.18 7.90 -12.71
C TYR A 44 -10.47 8.80 -13.73
N THR A 45 -10.08 10.00 -13.32
CA THR A 45 -9.26 10.89 -14.15
C THR A 45 -7.87 10.30 -14.33
N VAL A 46 -7.29 10.46 -15.52
CA VAL A 46 -5.94 9.95 -15.84
C VAL A 46 -4.90 10.47 -14.86
N GLU A 47 -5.02 11.74 -14.44
CA GLU A 47 -4.09 12.36 -13.50
C GLU A 47 -4.13 11.68 -12.12
N SER A 48 -5.31 11.58 -11.51
CA SER A 48 -5.46 10.97 -10.18
C SER A 48 -5.16 9.46 -10.20
N PHE A 49 -5.48 8.78 -11.31
CA PHE A 49 -5.17 7.37 -11.49
C PHE A 49 -3.67 7.12 -11.63
N ASN A 50 -2.94 7.96 -12.36
CA ASN A 50 -1.48 7.86 -12.45
C ASN A 50 -0.82 8.06 -11.08
N THR A 51 -1.34 8.96 -10.24
CA THR A 51 -0.86 9.11 -8.85
C THR A 51 -1.06 7.82 -8.04
N LEU A 52 -2.20 7.16 -8.20
CA LEU A 52 -2.46 5.85 -7.57
C LEU A 52 -1.49 4.78 -8.06
N VAL A 53 -1.28 4.65 -9.38
CA VAL A 53 -0.36 3.66 -9.97
C VAL A 53 1.06 3.88 -9.44
N ALA A 54 1.55 5.12 -9.42
CA ALA A 54 2.87 5.43 -8.90
C ALA A 54 3.02 5.06 -7.41
N ALA A 55 2.00 5.34 -6.60
CA ALA A 55 2.00 4.95 -5.18
C ALA A 55 1.92 3.42 -4.99
N PHE A 56 1.18 2.72 -5.84
CA PHE A 56 1.07 1.27 -5.84
C PHE A 56 2.40 0.58 -6.19
N ASP A 57 3.10 1.09 -7.21
CA ASP A 57 4.41 0.59 -7.60
C ASP A 57 5.45 0.81 -6.49
N ALA A 58 5.46 2.00 -5.88
CA ALA A 58 6.33 2.29 -4.74
C ALA A 58 6.04 1.38 -3.54
N ALA A 59 4.76 1.16 -3.23
CA ALA A 59 4.34 0.25 -2.17
C ALA A 59 4.75 -1.20 -2.43
N THR A 60 4.62 -1.67 -3.68
CA THR A 60 5.04 -3.01 -4.08
C THR A 60 6.56 -3.16 -4.00
N ALA A 61 7.33 -2.15 -4.40
CA ALA A 61 8.78 -2.16 -4.28
C ALA A 61 9.26 -2.28 -2.82
N VAL A 62 8.61 -1.56 -1.89
CA VAL A 62 8.88 -1.69 -0.44
C VAL A 62 8.44 -3.05 0.08
N TYR A 63 7.32 -3.59 -0.42
CA TYR A 63 6.85 -4.92 -0.05
C TYR A 63 7.85 -6.01 -0.45
N ASP A 64 8.39 -5.95 -1.66
CA ASP A 64 9.36 -6.92 -2.19
C ASP A 64 10.79 -6.70 -1.66
N ASN A 65 11.10 -5.53 -1.10
CA ASN A 65 12.41 -5.24 -0.53
C ASN A 65 12.60 -5.94 0.84
N GLU A 66 13.49 -6.94 0.88
CA GLU A 66 13.85 -7.68 2.10
C GLU A 66 14.58 -6.80 3.14
N GLU A 67 15.22 -5.71 2.72
CA GLU A 67 15.90 -4.75 3.59
C GLU A 67 15.00 -3.57 4.01
N ALA A 68 13.75 -3.51 3.52
CA ALA A 68 12.82 -2.46 3.93
C ALA A 68 12.63 -2.46 5.44
N THR A 69 12.53 -1.27 6.03
CA THR A 69 12.25 -1.10 7.45
C THR A 69 10.75 -0.96 7.71
N GLN A 70 10.34 -1.03 8.98
CA GLN A 70 8.94 -0.77 9.35
C GLN A 70 8.50 0.64 8.95
N ALA A 71 9.39 1.63 9.10
CA ALA A 71 9.12 3.00 8.68
C ALA A 71 8.88 3.10 7.16
N ASP A 72 9.64 2.35 6.35
CA ASP A 72 9.42 2.31 4.90
C ASP A 72 8.07 1.69 4.55
N ALA A 73 7.71 0.57 5.20
CA ALA A 73 6.43 -0.10 5.00
C ALA A 73 5.24 0.80 5.42
N ASP A 74 5.36 1.50 6.55
CA ASP A 74 4.34 2.42 7.05
C ASP A 74 4.19 3.62 6.13
N GLN A 75 5.31 4.22 5.69
CA GLN A 75 5.30 5.35 4.76
C GLN A 75 4.70 4.96 3.40
N ALA A 76 5.05 3.78 2.88
CA ALA A 76 4.46 3.24 1.66
C ALA A 76 2.95 3.03 1.80
N ASN A 77 2.50 2.51 2.95
CA ASN A 77 1.08 2.29 3.21
C ASN A 77 0.31 3.62 3.27
N VAL A 78 0.85 4.63 3.97
CA VAL A 78 0.24 5.97 4.06
C VAL A 78 0.19 6.65 2.69
N ALA A 79 1.26 6.56 1.91
CA ALA A 79 1.30 7.12 0.55
C ALA A 79 0.26 6.46 -0.36
N LEU A 80 0.14 5.13 -0.30
CA LEU A 80 -0.83 4.38 -1.08
C LEU A 80 -2.27 4.72 -0.68
N GLN A 81 -2.57 4.81 0.62
CA GLN A 81 -3.89 5.24 1.11
C GLN A 81 -4.22 6.66 0.66
N SER A 82 -3.27 7.59 0.79
CA SER A 82 -3.46 8.97 0.36
C SER A 82 -3.74 9.08 -1.15
N ALA A 83 -3.09 8.24 -1.96
CA ALA A 83 -3.33 8.19 -3.40
C ALA A 83 -4.73 7.63 -3.73
N VAL A 84 -5.22 6.65 -2.98
CA VAL A 84 -6.61 6.16 -3.08
C VAL A 84 -7.60 7.26 -2.71
N GLU A 85 -7.36 7.99 -1.64
CA GLU A 85 -8.23 9.10 -1.21
C GLU A 85 -8.21 10.29 -2.19
N SER A 86 -7.10 10.46 -2.91
CA SER A 86 -6.92 11.51 -3.92
C SER A 86 -7.47 11.12 -5.30
N LEU A 87 -8.07 9.94 -5.44
CA LEU A 87 -8.71 9.53 -6.69
C LEU A 87 -9.89 10.43 -7.02
N GLU A 88 -9.83 11.02 -8.21
CA GLU A 88 -10.91 11.81 -8.75
C GLU A 88 -11.65 10.97 -9.78
N LYS A 89 -12.97 10.86 -9.62
CA LYS A 89 -13.79 10.20 -10.62
C LYS A 89 -13.68 10.95 -11.95
N ALA A 90 -13.51 10.22 -13.04
CA ALA A 90 -13.70 10.79 -14.35
C ALA A 90 -15.10 11.39 -14.36
N VAL A 91 -15.21 12.64 -14.81
CA VAL A 91 -16.52 13.24 -15.05
C VAL A 91 -17.12 12.48 -16.23
N VAL A 92 -17.76 11.35 -15.94
CA VAL A 92 -18.83 10.86 -16.79
C VAL A 92 -19.85 11.97 -16.66
N GLU A 93 -20.01 12.79 -17.69
CA GLU A 93 -21.25 13.50 -17.88
C GLU A 93 -22.34 12.43 -17.80
N VAL A 94 -22.91 12.24 -16.60
CA VAL A 94 -24.30 11.83 -16.50
C VAL A 94 -25.00 12.98 -17.19
N ASN A 95 -25.26 12.78 -18.47
CA ASN A 95 -26.11 13.63 -19.28
C ASN A 95 -27.38 13.83 -18.44
N LYS A 96 -27.47 14.96 -17.73
CA LYS A 96 -28.67 15.34 -16.97
C LYS A 96 -29.86 15.60 -17.90
N THR A 97 -29.67 15.44 -19.21
CA THR A 97 -30.71 15.45 -20.23
C THR A 97 -31.76 14.37 -20.05
N ASP A 98 -31.50 13.30 -19.28
CA ASP A 98 -32.53 12.31 -18.96
C ASP A 98 -33.38 12.64 -17.71
N LEU A 99 -33.20 13.82 -17.09
CA LEU A 99 -34.04 14.27 -15.96
C LEU A 99 -35.23 15.17 -16.39
N TYR A 100 -35.56 15.24 -17.69
CA TYR A 100 -36.69 16.02 -18.22
C TYR A 100 -37.57 15.25 -19.21
N ASP A 101 -37.68 13.92 -19.06
CA ASP A 101 -38.86 13.22 -19.56
C ASP A 101 -39.60 12.62 -18.37
N VAL A 102 -40.92 12.84 -18.34
CA VAL A 102 -41.94 12.41 -17.38
C VAL A 102 -42.56 13.57 -16.55
N ILE A 103 -43.64 14.08 -17.19
CA ILE A 103 -44.87 14.79 -16.74
C ILE A 103 -44.86 16.32 -16.66
#